data_AF-A0A496P1C0-F1
#
_entry.id   AF-A0A496P1C0-F1
#
_cell.length_a   1.000
_cell.length_b   1.000
_cell.length_c   1.000
_cell.angle_alpha   90.00
_cell.angle_beta   90.00
_cell.angle_gamma   90.00
#
_symmetry.space_group_name_H-M   'P 1'
#
loop_
_entity.id
_entity.type
_entity.pdbx_description
1 polymer ?
#
loop_
_entity_poly.entity_id
_entity_poly.type
_entity_poly.pdbx_seq_one_letter_code
_entity_poly.pdbx_strand_id
1 'polypeptide(L)'
;MRTFIKGASILGVLLLLFMSCSGAKVYNSNDLLAVTSNQKKIAILPPKVSMLEGKYTGRFDQSKEQESANFQKEMYAWFLKRFSQNNVSQEIQDIETTNTKLKRAGYPEKELTKSEICAILGVDAVVSSNYV
;
A
#
# COMPACT_ATOMS: atom_id res chain seq x y z
N MET A 1 -2.01 43.79 31.99
CA MET A 1 -3.21 43.20 31.37
C MET A 1 -3.04 42.81 29.89
N ARG A 2 -2.35 43.60 29.03
CA ARG A 2 -2.14 43.27 27.59
C ARG A 2 -1.27 42.04 27.30
N THR A 3 -0.36 41.64 28.20
CA THR A 3 0.51 40.45 28.03
C THR A 3 -0.22 39.13 28.28
N PHE A 4 -1.18 39.11 29.20
CA PHE A 4 -2.00 37.93 29.52
C PHE A 4 -2.94 37.54 28.38
N ILE A 5 -3.52 38.54 27.69
CA ILE A 5 -4.41 38.34 26.53
C ILE A 5 -3.63 37.81 25.32
N LYS A 6 -2.38 38.25 25.12
CA LYS A 6 -1.50 37.71 24.06
C LYS A 6 -1.12 36.25 24.31
N GLY A 7 -0.82 35.87 25.56
CA GLY A 7 -0.52 34.49 25.93
C GLY A 7 -1.70 33.55 25.73
N ALA A 8 -2.91 33.97 26.11
CA ALA A 8 -4.14 33.20 25.88
C ALA A 8 -4.46 33.06 24.37
N SER A 9 -4.19 34.09 23.58
CA SER A 9 -4.40 34.06 22.12
C SER A 9 -3.40 33.14 21.40
N ILE A 10 -2.12 33.15 21.80
CA ILE A 10 -1.09 32.24 21.26
C ILE A 10 -1.41 30.78 21.61
N LEU A 11 -1.88 30.51 22.82
CA LEU A 11 -2.25 29.16 23.25
C LEU A 11 -3.47 28.62 22.46
N GLY A 12 -4.44 29.50 22.16
CA GLY A 12 -5.60 29.16 21.32
C GLY A 12 -5.22 28.81 19.88
N VAL A 13 -4.26 29.54 19.28
CA VAL A 13 -3.76 29.25 17.92
C VAL A 13 -2.99 27.92 17.87
N LEU A 14 -2.20 27.62 18.91
CA LEU A 14 -1.45 26.36 18.99
C LEU A 14 -2.39 25.14 19.09
N LEU A 15 -3.50 25.27 19.84
CA LEU A 15 -4.50 24.20 19.98
C LEU A 15 -5.23 23.90 18.68
N LEU A 16 -5.52 24.93 17.87
CA LEU A 16 -6.17 24.79 16.56
C LEU A 16 -5.28 24.09 15.52
N LEU A 17 -3.96 24.27 15.60
CA LEU A 17 -2.99 23.59 14.73
C LEU A 17 -2.93 22.07 15.00
N PHE A 18 -3.13 21.63 16.25
CA PHE A 18 -3.17 20.20 16.59
C PHE A 18 -4.45 19.48 16.13
N MET A 19 -5.57 20.20 15.94
CA MET A 19 -6.84 19.60 15.50
C MET A 19 -6.95 19.40 13.98
N SER A 20 -5.98 19.90 13.20
CA SER A 20 -6.04 19.87 11.73
C SER A 20 -5.46 18.59 11.10
N CYS A 21 -5.17 17.54 11.89
CA CYS A 21 -4.76 16.24 11.36
C CYS A 21 -5.97 15.48 10.80
N SER A 22 -6.26 15.63 9.50
CA SER A 22 -7.17 14.73 8.80
C SER A 22 -6.52 13.34 8.68
N GLY A 23 -6.94 12.40 9.53
CA GLY A 23 -6.48 11.02 9.47
C GLY A 23 -6.93 10.29 8.20
N ALA A 24 -6.17 9.28 7.77
CA ALA A 24 -6.57 8.41 6.67
C ALA A 24 -7.85 7.64 7.04
N LYS A 25 -8.80 7.56 6.10
CA LYS A 25 -9.99 6.70 6.26
C LYS A 25 -9.56 5.24 6.10
N VAL A 26 -9.65 4.47 7.19
CA VAL A 26 -9.36 3.04 7.19
C VAL A 26 -10.68 2.27 7.13
N TYR A 27 -10.80 1.37 6.16
CA TYR A 27 -11.94 0.46 6.02
C TYR A 27 -11.49 -0.95 6.40
N ASN A 28 -12.18 -1.55 7.36
CA ASN A 28 -11.91 -2.91 7.82
C ASN A 28 -13.17 -3.76 7.61
N SER A 29 -12.99 -5.04 7.33
CA SER A 29 -14.09 -6.01 7.46
C SER A 29 -14.40 -6.24 8.94
N ASN A 30 -15.65 -6.61 9.24
CA ASN A 30 -16.09 -6.90 10.62
C ASN A 30 -15.24 -7.98 11.31
N ASP A 31 -14.71 -8.93 10.53
CA ASP A 31 -13.97 -10.10 11.03
C ASP A 31 -12.46 -10.05 10.74
N LEU A 32 -11.89 -8.86 10.54
CA LEU A 32 -10.50 -8.68 10.12
C LEU A 32 -9.49 -9.49 10.95
N LEU A 33 -9.62 -9.47 12.29
CA LEU A 33 -8.68 -10.15 13.20
C LEU A 33 -8.76 -11.68 13.07
N ALA A 34 -9.97 -12.22 12.93
CA ALA A 34 -10.18 -13.65 12.75
C ALA A 34 -9.63 -14.14 11.41
N VAL A 35 -9.77 -13.32 10.35
CA VAL A 35 -9.26 -13.66 9.02
C VAL A 35 -7.73 -13.55 8.98
N THR A 36 -7.15 -12.47 9.48
CA THR A 36 -5.70 -12.20 9.37
C THR A 36 -4.83 -13.06 10.28
N SER A 37 -5.36 -13.50 11.43
CA SER A 37 -4.63 -14.41 12.33
C SER A 37 -4.37 -15.80 11.74
N ASN A 38 -5.22 -16.25 10.80
CA ASN A 38 -5.08 -17.56 10.17
C ASN A 38 -4.24 -17.54 8.88
N GLN A 39 -3.98 -16.35 8.33
CA GLN A 39 -3.16 -16.19 7.14
C GLN A 39 -1.71 -16.46 7.48
N LYS A 40 -1.03 -17.27 6.64
CA LYS A 40 0.37 -17.63 6.79
C LYS A 40 1.24 -16.98 5.74
N LYS A 41 0.72 -16.80 4.53
CA LYS A 41 1.48 -16.30 3.39
C LYS A 41 0.72 -15.21 2.66
N ILE A 42 1.37 -14.08 2.43
CA ILE A 42 0.80 -12.94 1.70
C ILE A 42 1.68 -12.58 0.50
N ALA A 43 1.09 -12.01 -0.56
CA ALA A 43 1.84 -11.47 -1.70
C ALA A 43 1.53 -9.97 -1.89
N ILE A 44 2.49 -9.23 -2.41
CA ILE A 44 2.32 -7.82 -2.77
C ILE A 44 2.20 -7.75 -4.29
N LEU A 45 1.06 -7.29 -4.80
CA LEU A 45 0.84 -7.15 -6.24
C LEU A 45 1.60 -5.94 -6.79
N PRO A 46 2.00 -5.95 -8.08
CA PRO A 46 2.48 -4.74 -8.75
C PRO A 46 1.41 -3.64 -8.65
N PRO A 47 1.73 -2.47 -8.07
CA PRO A 47 0.79 -1.36 -7.95
C PRO A 47 0.32 -0.86 -9.30
N LYS A 48 -0.96 -0.48 -9.39
CA LYS A 48 -1.44 0.24 -10.57
C LYS A 48 -0.99 1.70 -10.44
N VAL A 49 -0.17 2.16 -11.38
CA VAL A 49 0.30 3.54 -11.43
C VAL A 49 -0.39 4.25 -12.59
N SER A 50 -1.18 5.27 -12.28
CA SER A 50 -1.74 6.19 -13.27
C SER A 50 -0.84 7.42 -13.34
N MET A 51 -0.42 7.81 -14.54
CA MET A 51 0.28 9.08 -14.76
C MET A 51 -0.54 9.88 -15.77
N LEU A 52 -0.83 11.15 -15.46
CA LEU A 52 -1.48 12.06 -16.38
C LEU A 52 -0.61 12.21 -17.64
N GLU A 53 -1.19 11.99 -18.82
CA GLU A 53 -0.50 12.06 -20.12
C GLU A 53 -0.18 13.52 -20.48
N GLY A 54 0.79 14.11 -19.77
CA GLY A 54 1.31 15.44 -20.02
C GLY A 54 2.63 15.38 -20.78
N LYS A 55 2.59 15.60 -22.10
CA LYS A 55 3.72 16.03 -22.98
C LYS A 55 4.96 15.13 -23.19
N TYR A 56 5.02 13.87 -22.76
CA TYR A 56 6.19 13.00 -23.06
C TYR A 56 5.88 11.91 -24.09
N THR A 57 6.21 12.13 -25.35
CA THR A 57 5.99 11.15 -26.41
C THR A 57 6.83 9.87 -26.16
N GLY A 58 6.16 8.71 -26.06
CA GLY A 58 6.73 7.38 -26.30
C GLY A 58 7.41 6.61 -25.15
N ARG A 59 7.75 7.23 -24.01
CA ARG A 59 8.39 6.54 -22.86
C ARG A 59 7.49 6.30 -21.64
N PHE A 60 6.23 6.69 -21.71
CA PHE A 60 5.33 6.67 -20.56
C PHE A 60 5.08 5.28 -19.98
N ASP A 61 4.83 4.27 -20.81
CA ASP A 61 4.45 2.94 -20.31
C ASP A 61 5.63 2.24 -19.63
N GLN A 62 6.83 2.36 -20.20
CA GLN A 62 8.06 1.87 -19.56
C GLN A 62 8.32 2.58 -18.23
N SER A 63 8.09 3.89 -18.17
CA SER A 63 8.19 4.65 -16.91
C SER A 63 7.14 4.19 -15.89
N LYS A 64 5.89 3.92 -16.29
CA LYS A 64 4.84 3.40 -15.40
C LYS A 64 5.20 2.02 -14.84
N GLU A 65 5.69 1.12 -15.68
CA GLU A 65 6.12 -0.21 -15.25
C GLU A 65 7.31 -0.15 -14.28
N GLN A 66 8.29 0.70 -14.58
CA GLN A 66 9.46 0.88 -13.72
C GLN A 66 9.09 1.48 -12.36
N GLU A 67 8.23 2.50 -12.34
CA GLU A 67 7.69 3.07 -11.11
C GLU A 67 6.88 2.04 -10.32
N SER A 68 6.00 1.28 -10.98
CA SER A 68 5.25 0.20 -10.34
C SER A 68 6.18 -0.83 -9.67
N ALA A 69 7.23 -1.26 -10.38
CA ALA A 69 8.21 -2.19 -9.83
C ALA A 69 8.99 -1.60 -8.65
N ASN A 70 9.34 -0.31 -8.70
CA ASN A 70 10.01 0.39 -7.59
C ASN A 70 9.09 0.48 -6.36
N PHE A 71 7.83 0.90 -6.54
CA PHE A 71 6.86 0.95 -5.44
C PHE A 71 6.64 -0.43 -4.81
N GLN A 72 6.56 -1.50 -5.61
CA GLN A 72 6.43 -2.86 -5.10
C GLN A 72 7.62 -3.25 -4.21
N LYS A 73 8.84 -2.92 -4.63
CA LYS A 73 10.08 -3.15 -3.85
C LYS A 73 10.10 -2.37 -2.55
N GLU A 74 9.73 -1.11 -2.58
CA GLU A 74 9.65 -0.26 -1.38
C GLU A 74 8.62 -0.80 -0.38
N MET A 75 7.45 -1.20 -0.86
CA MET A 75 6.42 -1.83 -0.02
C MET A 75 6.92 -3.13 0.60
N TYR A 76 7.56 -4.00 -0.19
CA TYR A 76 8.13 -5.24 0.29
C TYR A 76 9.17 -5.00 1.39
N ALA A 77 10.11 -4.09 1.17
CA ALA A 77 11.10 -3.71 2.19
C ALA A 77 10.44 -3.12 3.45
N TRP A 78 9.42 -2.29 3.29
CA TRP A 78 8.65 -1.73 4.39
C TRP A 78 7.96 -2.81 5.22
N PHE A 79 7.29 -3.76 4.56
CA PHE A 79 6.62 -4.87 5.23
C PHE A 79 7.62 -5.78 5.94
N LEU A 80 8.74 -6.16 5.31
CA LEU A 80 9.79 -6.96 5.95
C LEU A 80 10.30 -6.29 7.23
N LYS A 81 10.61 -4.99 7.17
CA LYS A 81 11.04 -4.21 8.32
C LYS A 81 9.98 -4.23 9.43
N ARG A 82 8.72 -3.98 9.07
CA ARG A 82 7.62 -3.92 10.05
C ARG A 82 7.33 -5.29 10.65
N PHE A 83 7.36 -6.35 9.85
CA PHE A 83 7.11 -7.72 10.32
C PHE A 83 8.18 -8.16 11.32
N SER A 84 9.45 -7.87 11.00
CA SER A 84 10.57 -8.09 11.91
C SER A 84 10.40 -7.31 13.23
N GLN A 85 10.04 -6.03 13.15
CA GLN A 85 9.89 -5.18 14.35
C GLN A 85 8.75 -5.59 15.31
N ASN A 86 7.69 -6.22 14.80
CA ASN A 86 6.54 -6.62 15.63
C ASN A 86 6.41 -8.13 15.80
N ASN A 87 7.45 -8.91 15.46
CA ASN A 87 7.43 -10.38 15.54
C ASN A 87 6.22 -11.01 14.82
N VAL A 88 5.90 -10.48 13.64
CA VAL A 88 4.81 -10.98 12.79
C VAL A 88 5.27 -12.29 12.16
N SER A 89 4.47 -13.36 12.30
CA SER A 89 4.84 -14.72 11.85
C SER A 89 4.49 -15.01 10.40
N GLN A 90 3.70 -14.15 9.76
CA GLN A 90 3.31 -14.27 8.36
C GLN A 90 4.52 -14.10 7.42
N GLU A 91 4.58 -14.94 6.39
CA GLU A 91 5.57 -14.87 5.32
C GLU A 91 5.08 -13.95 4.19
N ILE A 92 5.98 -13.14 3.64
CA ILE A 92 5.72 -12.35 2.45
C ILE A 92 6.38 -13.08 1.27
N GLN A 93 5.58 -13.43 0.27
CA GLN A 93 6.07 -14.03 -0.97
C GLN A 93 7.02 -13.05 -1.67
N ASP A 94 8.13 -13.59 -2.17
CA ASP A 94 9.10 -12.85 -2.96
C ASP A 94 8.48 -12.19 -4.21
N ILE A 95 9.00 -11.01 -4.56
CA ILE A 95 8.49 -10.18 -5.66
C ILE A 95 8.67 -10.88 -7.01
N GLU A 96 9.83 -11.51 -7.24
CA GLU A 96 10.13 -12.18 -8.51
C GLU A 96 9.19 -13.37 -8.71
N THR A 97 8.97 -14.16 -7.65
CA THR A 97 8.00 -15.26 -7.66
C THR A 97 6.59 -14.76 -7.96
N THR A 98 6.17 -13.68 -7.30
CA THR A 98 4.85 -13.07 -7.49
C THR A 98 4.67 -12.63 -8.94
N ASN A 99 5.60 -11.81 -9.45
CA ASN A 99 5.51 -11.23 -10.79
C ASN A 99 5.57 -12.30 -11.89
N THR A 100 6.41 -13.32 -11.71
CA THR A 100 6.51 -14.44 -12.66
C THR A 100 5.20 -15.22 -12.75
N LYS A 101 4.58 -15.54 -11.61
CA LYS A 101 3.30 -16.26 -11.57
C LYS A 101 2.16 -15.43 -12.17
N LEU A 102 2.10 -14.13 -11.85
CA LEU A 102 1.11 -13.21 -12.42
C LEU A 102 1.24 -13.10 -13.94
N LYS A 103 2.47 -12.89 -14.43
CA LYS A 103 2.76 -12.79 -15.87
C LYS A 103 2.35 -14.06 -16.62
N ARG A 104 2.61 -15.24 -16.06
CA ARG A 104 2.19 -16.53 -16.63
C ARG A 104 0.68 -16.69 -16.67
N ALA A 105 -0.05 -16.06 -15.75
CA ALA A 105 -1.51 -16.07 -15.73
C ALA A 105 -2.16 -15.02 -16.66
N GLY A 106 -1.35 -14.20 -17.34
CA GLY A 106 -1.83 -13.12 -18.21
C GLY A 106 -2.26 -11.86 -17.47
N TYR A 107 -1.83 -11.67 -16.22
CA TYR A 107 -2.04 -10.40 -15.50
C TYR A 107 -1.00 -9.35 -15.95
N PRO A 108 -1.38 -8.07 -16.14
CA PRO A 108 -2.68 -7.47 -15.81
C PRO A 108 -3.71 -7.46 -16.95
N GLU A 109 -3.39 -7.94 -18.15
CA GLU A 109 -4.25 -7.87 -19.34
C GLU A 109 -5.55 -8.69 -19.18
N LYS A 110 -5.44 -9.81 -18.46
CA LYS A 110 -6.57 -10.66 -18.08
C LYS A 110 -7.11 -10.21 -16.74
N GLU A 111 -8.40 -9.90 -16.70
CA GLU A 111 -9.11 -9.65 -15.45
C GLU A 111 -9.17 -10.93 -14.62
N LEU A 112 -8.67 -10.84 -13.38
CA LEU A 112 -8.67 -11.92 -12.41
C LEU A 112 -9.28 -11.38 -11.11
N THR A 113 -10.14 -12.18 -10.50
CA THR A 113 -10.64 -11.91 -9.15
C THR A 113 -9.52 -12.06 -8.13
N LYS A 114 -9.66 -11.42 -6.96
CA LYS A 114 -8.69 -11.57 -5.86
C LYS A 114 -8.52 -13.03 -5.43
N SER A 115 -9.60 -13.82 -5.47
CA SER A 115 -9.56 -15.24 -5.14
C SER A 115 -8.73 -16.05 -6.14
N GLU A 116 -8.91 -15.81 -7.43
CA GLU A 116 -8.09 -16.44 -8.47
C GLU A 116 -6.62 -16.04 -8.35
N ILE A 117 -6.34 -14.75 -8.09
CA ILE A 117 -4.97 -14.28 -7.87
C ILE A 117 -4.34 -15.00 -6.67
N CYS A 118 -5.03 -15.09 -5.53
CA CYS A 118 -4.55 -15.83 -4.36
C CYS A 118 -4.26 -17.30 -4.70
N ALA A 119 -5.15 -17.96 -5.45
CA ALA A 119 -4.98 -19.35 -5.87
C ALA A 119 -3.76 -19.54 -6.80
N ILE A 120 -3.57 -18.66 -7.79
CA ILE A 120 -2.43 -18.67 -8.71
C ILE A 120 -1.12 -18.48 -7.94
N LEU A 121 -1.11 -17.53 -7.02
CA LEU A 121 0.08 -17.19 -6.24
C LEU A 121 0.39 -18.21 -5.15
N GLY A 122 -0.61 -18.97 -4.70
CA GLY A 122 -0.51 -19.88 -3.56
C GLY A 122 -0.33 -19.12 -2.26
N VAL A 123 -1.12 -18.07 -2.05
CA VAL A 123 -1.09 -17.19 -0.87
C VAL A 123 -2.50 -17.02 -0.30
N ASP A 124 -2.57 -16.67 0.99
CA ASP A 124 -3.84 -16.48 1.70
C ASP A 124 -4.40 -15.06 1.49
N ALA A 125 -3.53 -14.10 1.20
CA ALA A 125 -3.89 -12.70 0.99
C ALA A 125 -3.00 -12.01 -0.04
N VAL A 126 -3.57 -10.97 -0.64
CA VAL A 126 -2.83 -10.05 -1.52
C VAL A 126 -2.95 -8.62 -1.03
N VAL A 127 -1.83 -7.90 -1.07
CA VAL A 127 -1.77 -6.45 -0.89
C VAL A 127 -1.78 -5.80 -2.26
N SER A 128 -2.78 -4.94 -2.50
CA SER A 128 -2.92 -4.19 -3.75
C SER A 128 -2.98 -2.70 -3.46
N SER A 129 -2.30 -1.90 -4.26
CA SER A 129 -2.37 -0.44 -4.18
C SER A 129 -2.57 0.18 -5.56
N ASN A 130 -3.19 1.37 -5.55
CA ASN A 130 -3.37 2.20 -6.73
C ASN A 130 -2.76 3.57 -6.43
N TYR A 131 -1.85 4.02 -7.26
CA TYR A 131 -1.27 5.36 -7.24
C TYR A 131 -1.84 6.14 -8.43
N VAL A 132 -2.38 7.32 -8.15
CA VAL A 132 -2.99 8.23 -9.12
C VAL A 132 -2.24 9.55 -9.17
#